data_AF-A0A935GTC6-F1
#
_entry.id   AF-A0A935GTC6-F1
#
_cell.length_a   1.000
_cell.length_b   1.000
_cell.length_c   1.000
_cell.angle_alpha   90.00
_cell.angle_beta   90.00
_cell.angle_gamma   90.00
#
_symmetry.space_group_name_H-M   'P 1'
#
loop_
_entity.id
_entity.type
_entity.pdbx_description
1 polymer ?
#
loop_
_entity_poly.entity_id
_entity_poly.type
_entity_poly.pdbx_seq_one_letter_code
_entity_poly.pdbx_strand_id
1 'polypeptide(L)'
;MTNIIRPDFARAPFIAEVVFDPECSMWVVSCEELSVTTEAPSYEAMTARFWEIAPEIAELNGIAFDANSRVQFLHTEKAHSRKVM
;
A
#
# COMPACT_ATOMS: atom_id res chain seq x y z
N MET A 1 3.81 -26.30 -14.58
CA MET A 1 4.46 -25.18 -15.29
C MET A 1 4.64 -24.06 -14.30
N THR A 2 5.86 -23.82 -13.84
CA THR A 2 6.13 -22.75 -12.85
C THR A 2 6.16 -21.42 -13.60
N ASN A 3 5.17 -20.56 -13.35
CA ASN A 3 5.15 -19.23 -13.95
C ASN A 3 6.19 -18.38 -13.21
N ILE A 4 7.38 -18.26 -13.79
CA ILE A 4 8.46 -17.45 -13.22
C ILE A 4 8.15 -16.00 -13.56
N ILE A 5 7.57 -15.29 -12.59
CA ILE A 5 7.39 -13.83 -12.63
C ILE A 5 8.80 -13.22 -12.67
N ARG A 6 9.15 -12.55 -13.77
CA ARG A 6 10.40 -11.79 -13.88
C ARG A 6 10.06 -10.34 -13.50
N PRO A 7 10.47 -9.86 -12.32
CA PRO A 7 10.17 -8.49 -11.93
C PRO A 7 10.75 -7.51 -12.96
N ASP A 8 9.88 -6.66 -13.52
CA ASP A 8 10.28 -5.56 -14.37
C ASP A 8 10.75 -4.40 -13.47
N PHE A 9 12.07 -4.33 -13.26
CA PHE A 9 12.68 -3.27 -12.47
C PHE A 9 12.75 -1.93 -13.23
N ALA A 10 12.46 -1.89 -14.53
CA ALA A 10 12.43 -0.64 -15.28
C ALA A 10 11.16 0.16 -14.98
N ARG A 11 10.07 -0.51 -14.57
CA ARG A 11 8.85 0.16 -14.12
C ARG A 11 9.02 0.66 -12.68
N ALA A 12 8.74 1.94 -12.46
CA ALA A 12 8.73 2.51 -11.12
C ALA A 12 7.66 1.81 -10.25
N PRO A 13 7.96 1.55 -8.96
CA PRO A 13 6.95 1.02 -8.05
C PRO A 13 5.91 2.09 -7.76
N PHE A 14 4.66 1.67 -7.57
CA PHE A 14 3.63 2.52 -7.01
C PHE A 14 3.95 2.83 -5.55
N ILE A 15 3.80 4.08 -5.15
CA ILE A 15 4.04 4.49 -3.77
C ILE A 15 2.71 4.45 -2.99
N ALA A 16 2.68 3.65 -1.93
CA ALA A 16 1.55 3.52 -1.02
C ALA A 16 1.94 4.06 0.35
N GLU A 17 1.41 5.21 0.72
CA GLU A 17 1.67 5.83 2.01
C GLU A 17 0.87 5.13 3.10
N VAL A 18 1.55 4.73 4.17
CA VAL A 18 0.95 4.04 5.31
C VAL A 18 1.08 4.90 6.55
N VAL A 19 -0.02 5.05 7.27
CA VAL A 19 -0.08 5.73 8.57
C VAL A 19 -0.89 4.89 9.55
N PHE A 20 -0.51 4.95 10.83
CA PHE A 20 -1.34 4.44 11.91
C PHE A 20 -2.19 5.58 12.46
N ASP A 21 -3.51 5.42 12.43
CA ASP A 21 -4.46 6.31 13.07
C ASP A 21 -4.73 5.83 14.52
N PRO A 22 -4.23 6.54 15.55
CA PRO A 22 -4.43 6.15 16.94
C PRO A 22 -5.86 6.40 17.45
N GLU A 23 -6.65 7.28 16.81
CA GLU A 23 -8.02 7.56 17.25
C GLU A 23 -8.94 6.37 16.95
N CYS A 24 -8.76 5.77 15.76
CA CYS A 24 -9.53 4.62 15.32
C CYS A 24 -8.84 3.28 15.59
N SER A 25 -7.57 3.29 16.02
CA SER A 25 -6.71 2.09 16.14
C SER A 25 -6.60 1.30 14.83
N MET A 26 -6.47 2.02 13.71
CA MET A 26 -6.45 1.45 12.37
C MET A 26 -5.15 1.80 11.63
N TRP A 27 -4.66 0.86 10.83
CA TRP A 27 -3.66 1.12 9.80
C TRP A 27 -4.37 1.56 8.53
N VAL A 28 -4.01 2.73 8.03
CA VAL A 28 -4.56 3.31 6.81
C VAL A 28 -3.48 3.35 5.74
N VAL A 29 -3.82 2.92 4.53
CA VAL A 29 -2.97 3.04 3.35
C VAL A 29 -3.66 3.84 2.27
N SER A 30 -2.90 4.71 1.61
CA SER A 30 -3.33 5.46 0.43
C SER A 30 -2.28 5.35 -0.67
N CYS A 31 -2.72 4.97 -1.87
CA CYS A 31 -1.91 5.01 -3.08
C CYS A 31 -2.60 5.89 -4.10
N GLU A 32 -2.10 7.12 -4.27
CA GLU A 32 -2.68 8.12 -5.18
C GLU A 32 -2.66 7.63 -6.63
N GLU A 33 -1.55 7.04 -7.06
CA GLU A 33 -1.34 6.55 -8.42
C GLU A 33 -2.36 5.47 -8.82
N LEU A 34 -2.76 4.61 -7.87
CA LEU A 34 -3.77 3.57 -8.09
C LEU A 34 -5.19 4.02 -7.71
N SER A 35 -5.34 5.19 -7.10
CA SER A 35 -6.60 5.64 -6.48
C SER A 35 -7.18 4.63 -5.48
N VAL A 36 -6.29 3.96 -4.73
CA VAL A 36 -6.66 2.96 -3.72
C VAL A 36 -6.48 3.54 -2.33
N THR A 37 -7.53 3.49 -1.51
CA THR A 37 -7.45 3.82 -0.08
C THR A 37 -8.18 2.75 0.72
N THR A 38 -7.52 2.21 1.75
CA THR A 38 -8.11 1.19 2.62
C THR A 38 -7.52 1.24 4.01
N GLU A 39 -8.22 0.65 4.97
CA GLU A 39 -7.82 0.57 6.36
C GLU A 39 -8.07 -0.83 6.95
N ALA A 40 -7.30 -1.20 7.98
CA ALA A 40 -7.54 -2.41 8.77
C ALA A 40 -6.88 -2.34 10.16
N PRO A 41 -7.27 -3.20 11.12
CA PRO A 41 -6.73 -3.18 12.49
C PRO A 41 -5.23 -3.53 12.61
N SER A 42 -4.62 -4.15 11.60
CA SER A 42 -3.20 -4.49 11.57
C SER A 42 -2.56 -4.16 10.23
N TYR A 43 -1.25 -3.91 10.23
CA TYR A 43 -0.49 -3.63 9.02
C TYR A 43 -0.62 -4.76 7.98
N GLU A 44 -0.57 -6.01 8.44
CA GLU A 44 -0.71 -7.20 7.58
C GLU A 44 -2.11 -7.29 6.97
N ALA A 45 -3.16 -7.07 7.77
CA ALA A 45 -4.54 -7.10 7.28
C ALA A 45 -4.82 -5.96 6.29
N MET A 46 -4.26 -4.78 6.54
CA MET A 46 -4.35 -3.63 5.63
C MET A 46 -3.66 -3.95 4.31
N THR A 47 -2.47 -4.55 4.35
CA THR A 47 -1.71 -4.94 3.16
C THR A 47 -2.46 -6.00 2.36
N ALA A 48 -3.02 -7.01 3.01
CA ALA A 48 -3.84 -8.05 2.35
C ALA A 48 -5.05 -7.42 1.64
N ARG A 49 -5.77 -6.53 2.33
CA ARG A 49 -6.93 -5.83 1.77
C ARG A 49 -6.55 -4.93 0.59
N PHE A 50 -5.39 -4.26 0.66
CA PHE A 50 -4.87 -3.46 -0.45
C PHE A 50 -4.67 -4.32 -1.71
N TRP A 51 -4.02 -5.48 -1.57
CA TRP A 51 -3.78 -6.39 -2.71
C TRP A 51 -5.06 -7.01 -3.28
N GLU A 52 -6.09 -7.17 -2.46
CA GLU A 52 -7.41 -7.66 -2.88
C GLU A 52 -8.11 -6.65 -3.79
N ILE A 53 -8.13 -5.36 -3.42
CA ILE A 53 -8.91 -4.33 -4.13
C ILE A 53 -8.13 -3.60 -5.23
N ALA A 54 -6.80 -3.56 -5.15
CA ALA A 54 -5.97 -2.80 -6.09
C ALA A 54 -6.16 -3.20 -7.57
N PRO A 55 -6.28 -4.48 -7.94
CA PRO A 55 -6.51 -4.87 -9.34
C PRO A 55 -7.82 -4.33 -9.92
N GLU A 56 -8.92 -4.44 -9.16
CA GLU A 56 -10.25 -3.97 -9.58
C GLU A 56 -10.25 -2.45 -9.75
N ILE A 57 -9.70 -1.73 -8.77
CA ILE A 57 -9.64 -0.26 -8.81
C ILE A 57 -8.74 0.21 -9.96
N ALA A 58 -7.61 -0.45 -10.21
CA ALA A 58 -6.73 -0.12 -11.33
C ALA A 58 -7.43 -0.33 -12.68
N GLU A 59 -8.17 -1.43 -12.85
CA GLU A 59 -8.95 -1.69 -14.06
C GLU A 59 -10.02 -0.61 -14.31
N LEU A 60 -10.77 -0.23 -13.28
CA LEU A 60 -11.80 0.82 -13.36
C LEU A 60 -11.22 2.19 -13.78
N ASN A 61 -9.96 2.45 -13.44
CA ASN A 61 -9.26 3.69 -13.76
C ASN A 61 -8.36 3.58 -15.01
N GLY A 62 -8.34 2.44 -15.70
CA GLY A 62 -7.51 2.22 -16.89
C GLY A 62 -5.99 2.21 -16.61
N ILE A 63 -5.60 1.84 -15.39
CA ILE A 63 -4.20 1.80 -14.93
C ILE A 63 -3.65 0.38 -15.10
N ALA A 64 -2.44 0.26 -15.65
CA ALA A 64 -1.76 -1.02 -15.80
C ALA A 64 -1.29 -1.56 -14.45
N PHE A 65 -2.03 -2.52 -13.89
CA PHE A 65 -1.71 -3.20 -12.64
C PHE A 65 -1.88 -4.72 -12.77
N ASP A 66 -0.76 -5.43 -12.79
CA ASP A 66 -0.67 -6.89 -12.92
C ASP A 66 0.25 -7.51 -11.85
N ALA A 67 0.45 -8.83 -11.90
CA ALA A 67 1.28 -9.58 -10.94
C ALA A 67 2.77 -9.21 -10.91
N ASN A 68 3.30 -8.50 -11.92
CA ASN A 68 4.66 -7.94 -11.91
C ASN A 68 4.70 -6.51 -11.35
N SER A 69 3.55 -5.91 -11.03
CA SER A 69 3.49 -4.58 -10.43
C SER A 69 4.17 -4.58 -9.07
N ARG A 70 4.95 -3.53 -8.83
CA ARG A 70 5.63 -3.33 -7.56
C ARG A 70 4.93 -2.22 -6.81
N VAL A 71 4.69 -2.45 -5.52
CA VAL A 71 4.12 -1.47 -4.61
C VAL A 71 5.10 -1.29 -3.46
N GLN A 72 5.49 -0.06 -3.18
CA GLN A 72 6.32 0.31 -2.06
C GLN A 72 5.44 0.91 -0.97
N PHE A 73 5.28 0.18 0.14
CA PHE A 73 4.59 0.68 1.32
C PHE A 73 5.54 1.57 2.12
N LEU A 74 5.28 2.88 2.10
CA LEU A 74 6.04 3.88 2.84
C LEU A 74 5.32 4.20 4.15
N HIS A 75 5.77 3.58 5.24
CA HIS A 75 5.29 3.90 6.58
C HIS A 75 6.00 5.15 7.12
N THR A 76 5.22 6.19 7.43
CA THR A 76 5.77 7.43 8.02
C THR A 76 5.26 7.60 9.46
N GLU A 77 6.18 7.61 10.41
CA GLU A 77 5.90 7.90 11.81
C GLU A 77 6.41 9.29 12.19
N LYS A 78 5.59 10.08 12.89
CA LYS A 78 6.08 11.33 13.51
C LYS A 78 6.84 10.97 14.77
N ALA A 79 8.10 11.40 14.86
CA ALA A 79 8.89 11.25 16.08
C ALA A 79 8.18 11.96 17.25
N HIS A 80 7.78 11.20 18.25
CA HIS A 80 7.28 11.77 19.49
C HIS A 80 8.48 12.27 20.30
N SER A 81 8.64 13.58 20.43
CA SER A 81 9.66 14.13 21.32
C SER A 81 9.30 13.74 22.75
N ARG A 82 10.06 12.82 23.36
CA ARG A 82 9.98 12.62 24.81
C ARG A 82 10.40 13.94 25.46
N LYS A 83 9.46 14.65 26.07
CA LYS A 83 9.81 15.61 27.11
C LYS A 83 10.39 14.79 28.26
N VAL A 84 11.71 14.79 28.40
CA VAL A 84 12.37 14.34 29.62
C VAL A 84 11.97 15.36 30.69
N MET A 85 11.18 14.92 31.66
CA MET A 85 10.81 15.70 32.84
C MET A 85 11.76 15.34 33.99
#